data_AF-A0A834HMK1-F1
#
_entry.id   AF-A0A834HMK1-F1
#
_cell.length_a   1.000
_cell.length_b   1.000
_cell.length_c   1.000
_cell.angle_alpha   90.00
_cell.angle_beta   90.00
_cell.angle_gamma   90.00
#
_symmetry.space_group_name_H-M   'P 1'
#
loop_
_entity.id
_entity.type
_entity.pdbx_description
1 polymer ?
#
loop_
_entity_poly.entity_id
_entity_poly.type
_entity_poly.pdbx_seq_one_letter_code
_entity_poly.pdbx_strand_id
1 'polypeptide(L)'
;MFPVISYWGVLFCAGITYCQELSPIVTLSDGKVQGTVRKTAQDGKIYYAYRGIPFAKKPIGDLRFAAPVPNDPWSGVLNATADKESCTQALSLDNLSDIVGSEDCLYINIYTTNVSVLVSL
;
A
#
# COMPACT_ATOMS: atom_id res chain seq x y z
N MET A 1 65.99 2.12 -8.97
CA MET A 1 65.30 2.79 -7.85
C MET A 1 63.89 3.07 -8.30
N PHE A 2 62.98 2.21 -7.82
CA PHE A 2 61.50 2.15 -7.85
C PHE A 2 60.65 2.71 -9.02
N PRO A 3 59.61 1.95 -9.45
CA PRO A 3 58.97 2.10 -10.75
C PRO A 3 57.69 2.96 -10.72
N VAL A 4 57.35 3.43 -11.92
CA VAL A 4 56.03 3.93 -12.36
C VAL A 4 54.89 2.97 -11.97
N ILE A 5 53.87 3.47 -11.27
CA ILE A 5 52.56 2.80 -11.15
C ILE A 5 51.47 3.80 -11.55
N SER A 6 50.85 3.50 -12.69
CA SER A 6 49.62 4.14 -13.16
C SER A 6 48.44 3.73 -12.28
N TYR A 7 47.73 4.69 -11.70
CA TYR A 7 46.38 4.46 -11.19
C TYR A 7 45.40 5.19 -12.10
N TRP A 8 44.88 4.43 -13.08
CA TRP A 8 43.62 4.74 -13.72
C TRP A 8 42.55 4.76 -12.62
N GLY A 9 42.12 5.95 -12.23
CA GLY A 9 41.00 6.12 -11.32
C GLY A 9 39.76 5.53 -11.97
N VAL A 10 39.41 4.32 -11.59
CA VAL A 10 38.14 3.69 -11.94
C VAL A 10 37.05 4.54 -11.30
N LEU A 11 36.46 5.41 -12.11
CA LEU A 11 35.22 6.10 -11.77
C LEU A 11 34.13 5.02 -11.80
N PHE A 12 33.97 4.31 -10.69
CA PHE A 12 32.88 3.37 -10.50
C PHE A 12 31.61 4.23 -10.33
N CYS A 13 30.96 4.56 -11.45
CA CYS A 13 29.58 5.02 -11.41
C CYS A 13 28.76 3.87 -10.84
N ALA A 14 28.63 3.84 -9.51
CA ALA A 14 27.56 3.13 -8.83
C ALA A 14 26.26 3.81 -9.28
N GLY A 15 25.80 3.43 -10.48
CA GLY A 15 24.49 3.77 -10.98
C GLY A 15 23.50 3.13 -10.01
N ILE A 16 23.00 3.94 -9.08
CA ILE A 16 21.78 3.61 -8.37
C ILE A 16 20.70 3.58 -9.46
N THR A 17 20.44 2.40 -9.99
CA THR A 17 19.30 2.17 -10.88
C THR A 17 18.06 2.46 -10.06
N TYR A 18 17.57 3.70 -10.13
CA TYR A 18 16.25 4.06 -9.63
C TYR A 18 15.23 3.32 -10.50
N CYS A 19 14.76 2.16 -10.03
CA CYS A 19 13.53 1.58 -10.53
C CYS A 19 12.41 2.49 -10.02
N GLN A 20 11.98 3.47 -10.83
CA GLN A 20 10.76 4.20 -10.53
C GLN A 20 9.61 3.19 -10.60
N GLU A 21 9.18 2.71 -9.43
CA GLU A 21 7.96 1.94 -9.32
C GLU A 21 6.82 2.81 -9.84
N LEU A 22 6.19 2.37 -10.93
CA LEU A 22 5.08 3.09 -11.53
C LEU A 22 3.98 3.17 -10.47
N SER A 23 3.72 4.38 -9.97
CA SER A 23 2.80 4.64 -8.87
C SER A 23 1.54 5.35 -9.40
N PRO A 24 0.52 4.58 -9.81
CA PRO A 24 -0.71 5.16 -10.36
C PRO A 24 -1.44 5.97 -9.29
N ILE A 25 -1.96 7.14 -9.67
CA ILE A 25 -2.80 7.96 -8.81
C ILE A 25 -4.20 8.05 -9.41
N VAL A 26 -5.21 7.76 -8.59
CA VAL A 26 -6.64 7.92 -8.93
C VAL A 26 -7.26 8.99 -8.04
N THR A 27 -8.29 9.66 -8.55
CA THR A 27 -9.06 10.65 -7.80
C THR A 27 -10.42 10.02 -7.47
N LEU A 28 -10.74 9.91 -6.19
CA LEU A 28 -12.04 9.51 -5.64
C LEU A 28 -12.80 10.74 -5.15
N SER A 29 -14.07 10.57 -4.78
CA SER A 29 -14.87 11.62 -4.09
C SER A 29 -14.19 12.13 -2.82
N ASP A 30 -13.55 11.23 -2.08
CA ASP A 30 -12.98 11.50 -0.75
C ASP A 30 -11.52 11.99 -0.82
N GLY A 31 -10.88 11.91 -1.99
CA GLY A 31 -9.52 12.38 -2.19
C GLY A 31 -8.72 11.55 -3.21
N LYS A 32 -7.43 11.85 -3.33
CA LYS A 32 -6.53 11.15 -4.26
C LYS A 32 -5.87 9.95 -3.60
N VAL A 33 -5.69 8.87 -4.34
CA VAL A 33 -5.09 7.62 -3.85
C VAL A 33 -3.97 7.17 -4.76
N GLN A 34 -2.80 6.88 -4.20
CA GLN A 34 -1.66 6.30 -4.88
C GLN A 34 -1.60 4.79 -4.64
N GLY A 35 -1.59 4.01 -5.71
CA GLY A 35 -1.44 2.55 -5.67
C GLY A 35 -0.08 2.08 -6.17
N THR A 36 0.00 0.79 -6.46
CA THR A 36 1.15 0.12 -7.09
C THR A 36 0.74 -0.62 -8.35
N VAL A 37 1.68 -0.81 -9.27
CA VAL A 37 1.53 -1.75 -10.39
C VAL A 37 2.19 -3.07 -10.01
N ARG A 38 1.42 -4.16 -10.03
CA ARG A 38 1.88 -5.49 -9.63
C ARG A 38 1.69 -6.49 -10.76
N LYS A 39 2.34 -7.65 -10.61
CA LYS A 39 2.21 -8.80 -11.52
C LYS A 39 1.72 -10.00 -10.75
N THR A 40 0.84 -10.78 -11.35
CA THR A 40 0.43 -12.07 -10.80
C THR A 40 1.61 -13.03 -10.78
N ALA A 41 1.69 -13.89 -9.76
CA ALA A 41 2.80 -14.84 -9.62
C ALA A 41 2.78 -15.94 -10.71
N GLN A 42 1.59 -16.31 -11.18
CA GLN A 42 1.41 -17.46 -12.07
C GLN A 42 1.64 -17.12 -13.55
N ASP A 43 1.04 -16.05 -14.06
CA ASP A 43 1.04 -15.69 -15.49
C ASP A 43 1.60 -14.29 -15.77
N GLY A 44 2.11 -13.58 -14.77
CA GLY A 44 2.76 -12.27 -14.95
C GLY A 44 1.84 -11.15 -15.42
N LYS A 45 0.51 -11.34 -15.36
CA LYS A 45 -0.49 -10.34 -15.73
C LYS A 45 -0.35 -9.11 -14.85
N ILE A 46 -0.30 -7.95 -15.50
CA ILE A 46 -0.20 -6.66 -14.84
C ILE A 46 -1.57 -6.29 -14.28
N TYR A 47 -1.59 -5.85 -13.02
CA TYR A 47 -2.77 -5.26 -12.38
C TYR A 47 -2.36 -4.08 -11.50
N TYR A 48 -3.31 -3.19 -11.26
CA TYR A 48 -3.19 -2.06 -10.36
C TYR A 48 -3.75 -2.46 -9.00
N ALA A 49 -3.01 -2.17 -7.94
CA ALA A 49 -3.35 -2.49 -6.57
C ALA A 49 -3.39 -1.22 -5.72
N TYR A 50 -4.55 -0.92 -5.15
CA TYR A 50 -4.74 0.14 -4.16
C TYR A 50 -5.15 -0.52 -2.86
N ARG A 51 -4.28 -0.49 -1.85
CA ARG A 51 -4.41 -1.27 -0.62
C ARG A 51 -4.45 -0.35 0.59
N GLY A 52 -5.33 -0.64 1.54
CA GLY A 52 -5.45 0.14 2.77
C GLY A 52 -6.23 1.45 2.60
N ILE A 53 -7.24 1.51 1.72
CA ILE A 53 -8.09 2.68 1.57
C ILE A 53 -9.13 2.70 2.70
N PRO A 54 -9.21 3.75 3.53
CA PRO A 54 -10.21 3.82 4.61
C PRO A 54 -11.61 4.03 4.01
N PHE A 55 -12.58 3.22 4.43
CA PHE A 55 -13.99 3.39 4.01
C PHE A 55 -14.88 3.93 5.15
N ALA A 56 -14.38 3.94 6.38
CA ALA A 56 -15.08 4.43 7.56
C ALA A 56 -14.07 4.99 8.58
N LYS A 57 -14.56 5.76 9.56
CA LYS A 57 -13.78 6.16 10.73
C LYS A 57 -13.42 4.94 11.56
N LYS A 58 -12.21 4.95 12.14
CA LYS A 58 -11.73 3.90 13.04
C LYS A 58 -12.73 3.64 14.20
N PRO A 59 -13.17 2.39 14.43
CA PRO A 59 -14.21 2.04 15.40
C PRO A 59 -13.64 1.90 16.82
N ILE A 60 -12.89 2.90 17.28
CA ILE A 60 -12.24 2.92 18.60
C ILE A 60 -12.88 3.95 19.53
N GLY A 61 -12.67 3.79 20.84
CA GLY A 61 -13.24 4.68 21.85
C GLY A 61 -14.77 4.66 21.80
N ASP A 62 -15.39 5.82 21.70
CA ASP A 62 -16.85 5.97 21.66
C ASP A 62 -17.51 5.35 20.40
N LEU A 63 -16.73 5.08 19.35
CA LEU A 63 -17.21 4.42 18.13
C LEU A 63 -17.16 2.89 18.23
N ARG A 64 -16.63 2.33 19.32
CA ARG A 64 -16.57 0.88 19.50
C ARG A 64 -17.99 0.32 19.62
N PHE A 65 -18.30 -0.70 18.81
CA PHE A 65 -19.63 -1.32 18.70
C PHE A 65 -20.73 -0.43 18.14
N ALA A 66 -20.43 0.80 17.73
CA ALA A 66 -21.35 1.65 16.99
C ALA A 66 -21.40 1.24 15.51
N ALA A 67 -22.42 1.71 14.79
CA ALA A 67 -22.45 1.58 13.34
C ALA A 67 -21.26 2.34 12.71
N PRO A 68 -20.65 1.82 11.61
CA PRO A 68 -19.57 2.52 10.92
C PRO A 68 -19.98 3.92 10.48
N VAL A 69 -19.14 4.91 10.80
CA VAL A 69 -19.32 6.30 10.37
C VAL A 69 -18.47 6.54 9.12
N PRO A 70 -18.99 7.15 8.05
CA PRO A 70 -18.21 7.50 6.87
C PRO A 70 -16.95 8.29 7.23
N ASN A 71 -15.85 8.01 6.55
CA ASN A 71 -14.60 8.74 6.79
C ASN A 71 -14.69 10.17 6.27
N ASP A 72 -13.89 11.07 6.84
CA ASP A 72 -13.78 12.43 6.31
C ASP A 72 -12.89 12.42 5.05
N PRO A 73 -13.16 13.26 4.04
CA PRO A 73 -12.27 13.44 2.90
C PRO A 73 -10.86 13.85 3.35
N TRP A 74 -9.84 13.39 2.63
CA TRP A 74 -8.44 13.72 2.95
C TRP A 74 -7.84 14.70 1.96
N SER A 75 -6.96 15.56 2.47
CA SER A 75 -6.13 16.44 1.65
C SER A 75 -4.89 15.71 1.14
N GLY A 76 -4.46 16.03 -0.07
CA GLY A 76 -3.24 15.46 -0.66
C GLY A 76 -3.50 14.09 -1.29
N VAL A 77 -2.46 13.24 -1.30
CA VAL A 77 -2.50 11.91 -1.90
C VAL A 77 -2.33 10.86 -0.80
N LEU A 78 -3.35 10.03 -0.61
CA LEU A 78 -3.30 8.89 0.31
C LEU A 78 -2.39 7.81 -0.29
N ASN A 79 -1.39 7.38 0.50
CA ASN A 79 -0.53 6.27 0.13
C ASN A 79 -1.25 4.93 0.40
N ALA A 80 -1.78 4.31 -0.66
CA ALA A 80 -2.45 3.01 -0.64
C ALA A 80 -1.58 1.93 -1.31
N THR A 81 -0.29 1.91 -0.99
CA THR A 81 0.66 0.95 -1.56
C THR A 81 0.80 -0.33 -0.75
N ALA A 82 0.23 -0.41 0.46
CA ALA A 82 0.41 -1.52 1.40
C ALA A 82 -0.90 -1.92 2.10
N ASP A 83 -0.98 -3.18 2.51
CA ASP A 83 -2.10 -3.68 3.31
C ASP A 83 -2.11 -3.04 4.69
N LYS A 84 -3.31 -2.89 5.25
CA LYS A 84 -3.52 -2.48 6.64
C LYS A 84 -3.72 -3.69 7.53
N GLU A 85 -3.68 -3.46 8.85
CA GLU A 85 -3.83 -4.54 9.81
C GLU A 85 -5.21 -5.18 9.72
N SER A 86 -5.26 -6.49 9.91
CA SER A 86 -6.51 -7.23 10.08
C SER A 86 -7.23 -6.79 11.35
N CYS A 87 -8.55 -6.95 11.35
CA CYS A 87 -9.33 -6.75 12.57
C CYS A 87 -8.90 -7.71 13.68
N THR A 88 -9.02 -7.25 14.92
CA THR A 88 -8.74 -8.03 16.12
C THR A 88 -9.47 -9.38 16.09
N GLN A 89 -8.70 -10.46 16.11
CA GLN A 89 -9.20 -11.83 16.07
C GLN A 89 -8.23 -12.79 16.75
N ALA A 90 -8.73 -13.96 17.16
CA ALA A 90 -7.86 -15.06 17.57
C ALA A 90 -7.11 -15.60 16.34
N LEU A 91 -5.80 -15.80 16.48
CA LEU A 91 -4.93 -16.28 15.41
C LEU A 91 -5.30 -17.69 14.94
N SER A 92 -5.77 -18.53 15.86
CA SER A 92 -6.21 -19.89 15.58
C SER A 92 -7.47 -20.22 16.39
N LEU A 93 -8.30 -21.11 15.83
CA LEU A 93 -9.45 -21.66 16.53
C LEU A 93 -9.05 -22.58 17.70
N ASP A 94 -7.85 -23.17 17.64
CA ASP A 94 -7.35 -24.10 18.67
C ASP A 94 -6.76 -23.36 19.88
N ASN A 95 -6.33 -22.11 19.70
CA ASN A 95 -5.80 -21.27 20.78
C ASN A 95 -6.42 -19.87 20.73
N LEU A 96 -7.50 -19.69 21.47
CA LEU A 96 -8.23 -18.43 21.56
C LEU A 96 -7.51 -17.32 22.36
N SER A 97 -6.38 -17.64 22.99
CA SER A 97 -5.62 -16.64 23.78
C SER A 97 -4.63 -15.83 22.94
N ASP A 98 -4.26 -16.32 21.75
CA ASP A 98 -3.38 -15.61 20.83
C ASP A 98 -4.20 -14.63 19.98
N ILE A 99 -4.43 -13.43 20.53
CA ILE A 99 -5.16 -12.35 19.84
C ILE A 99 -4.19 -11.51 19.00
N VAL A 100 -4.51 -11.31 17.72
CA VAL A 100 -3.74 -10.51 16.76
C VAL A 100 -4.62 -9.48 16.06
N GLY A 101 -4.00 -8.49 15.41
CA GLY A 101 -4.69 -7.44 14.66
C GLY A 101 -5.00 -6.18 15.49
N SER A 102 -5.75 -5.27 14.90
CA SER A 102 -6.10 -3.96 15.48
C SER A 102 -7.57 -3.64 15.30
N GLU A 103 -8.12 -2.81 16.18
CA GLU A 103 -9.48 -2.26 16.00
C GLU A 103 -9.53 -1.20 14.90
N ASP A 104 -8.40 -0.57 14.56
CA ASP A 104 -8.26 0.29 13.37
C ASP A 104 -8.04 -0.59 12.12
N CYS A 105 -9.12 -1.21 11.64
CA CYS A 105 -9.07 -2.20 10.55
C CYS A 105 -10.10 -1.96 9.42
N LEU A 106 -10.84 -0.83 9.44
CA LEU A 106 -11.88 -0.53 8.43
C LEU A 106 -11.29 0.02 7.13
N TYR A 107 -10.55 -0.84 6.43
CA TYR A 107 -9.88 -0.55 5.17
C TYR A 107 -10.30 -1.53 4.08
N ILE A 108 -10.25 -1.07 2.84
CA ILE A 108 -10.52 -1.88 1.65
C ILE A 108 -9.31 -1.90 0.71
N ASN A 109 -9.18 -3.03 0.02
CA ASN A 109 -8.20 -3.24 -1.03
C ASN A 109 -8.91 -3.39 -2.38
N ILE A 110 -8.48 -2.62 -3.37
CA ILE A 110 -9.05 -2.59 -4.72
C ILE A 110 -7.99 -3.05 -5.72
N TYR A 111 -8.35 -4.03 -6.55
CA TYR A 111 -7.51 -4.59 -7.60
C TYR A 111 -8.23 -4.48 -8.94
N THR A 112 -7.54 -3.96 -9.95
CA THR A 112 -8.11 -3.84 -11.31
C THR A 112 -7.03 -4.03 -12.37
N THR A 113 -7.39 -4.57 -13.52
CA THR A 113 -6.52 -4.57 -14.71
C THR A 113 -6.65 -3.29 -15.53
N ASN A 114 -7.65 -2.45 -15.23
CA ASN A 114 -7.91 -1.20 -15.93
C ASN A 114 -8.31 -0.08 -14.95
N VAL A 115 -7.51 0.99 -14.91
CA VAL A 115 -7.72 2.14 -14.02
C VAL A 115 -8.92 3.00 -14.43
N SER A 116 -9.33 2.99 -15.71
CA SER A 116 -10.45 3.80 -16.18
C SER A 116 -11.79 3.44 -15.49
N VAL A 117 -11.89 2.24 -14.92
CA VAL A 117 -13.07 1.76 -14.17
C VAL A 117 -13.19 2.41 -12.78
N LEU A 118 -12.08 2.85 -12.19
CA LEU A 118 -12.07 3.45 -10.85
C LEU A 118 -12.42 4.94 -10.85
N VAL A 119 -12.39 5.60 -12.02
CA VAL A 119 -12.71 7.03 -12.15
C VAL A 119 -14.23 7.28 -12.23
N SER A 120 -15.04 6.21 -12.30
CA SER A 120 -16.51 6.27 -12.36
C SER A 120 -17.24 5.91 -11.06
N LEU A 121 -16.50 5.60 -9.99
CA LEU A 121 -17.02 5.37 -8.63
C LEU A 121 -16.82 6.63 -7.79
#